data_AF-A0A0X3PZ76-F1
#
_entry.id   AF-A0A0X3PZ76-F1
#
_cell.length_a   1.000
_cell.length_b   1.000
_cell.length_c   1.000
_cell.angle_alpha   90.00
_cell.angle_beta   90.00
_cell.angle_gamma   90.00
#
_symmetry.space_group_name_H-M   'P 1'
#
loop_
_entity.id
_entity.type
_entity.pdbx_description
1 polymer ?
#
loop_
_entity_poly.entity_id
_entity_poly.type
_entity_poly.pdbx_seq_one_letter_code
_entity_poly.pdbx_strand_id
1 'polypeptide(L)'
;MKDLDLHPADDSLLGRVLRMSFQLWYYKAILKKYPRTLPLRGITESLVQRRMRLLRRLRALNMTGYKKAIEVLQISDVKHTGSFNLPTDTEQEKRKENVKEECYQRRLSKLAQLKRALAIKKEEFYSQKATELNRLVDLLAQLDCSADATLATTSQDNSSEVKSEAVAKLKRLLELVVAERRVDTLAPTRAGALWWYSKEAVLREHVNNSIAEREAQHLRQRRRK
;
A
#
# COMPACT_ATOMS: atom_id res chain seq x y z
N MET A 1 44.53 0.26 -5.70
CA MET A 1 44.74 -1.21 -5.57
C MET A 1 45.94 -1.49 -4.68
N LYS A 2 47.07 -0.78 -4.87
CA LYS A 2 48.21 -0.83 -3.95
C LYS A 2 47.86 -0.37 -2.52
N ASP A 3 47.02 0.66 -2.37
CA ASP A 3 46.62 1.21 -1.06
C ASP A 3 45.68 0.30 -0.23
N LEU A 4 45.29 -0.85 -0.77
CA LEU A 4 44.35 -1.78 -0.14
C LEU A 4 44.98 -3.15 0.15
N ASP A 5 46.26 -3.36 -0.18
CA ASP A 5 46.96 -4.66 -0.12
C ASP A 5 46.20 -5.78 -0.84
N LEU A 6 45.49 -5.46 -1.94
CA LEU A 6 44.84 -6.46 -2.77
C LEU A 6 45.67 -6.75 -4.02
N HIS A 7 45.88 -8.04 -4.28
CA HIS A 7 46.43 -8.52 -5.54
C HIS A 7 45.39 -8.29 -6.66
N PRO A 8 45.81 -7.90 -7.87
CA PRO A 8 44.88 -7.63 -8.99
C PRO A 8 44.02 -8.84 -9.40
N ALA A 9 44.49 -10.06 -9.10
CA ALA A 9 43.77 -11.31 -9.31
C ALA A 9 42.93 -11.77 -8.10
N ASP A 10 42.83 -10.98 -7.03
CA ASP A 10 42.11 -11.39 -5.83
C ASP A 10 40.61 -11.56 -6.09
N ASP A 11 40.14 -12.78 -5.90
CA ASP A 11 38.73 -13.16 -5.99
C ASP A 11 37.95 -12.99 -4.68
N SER A 12 38.55 -12.26 -3.73
CA SER A 12 37.90 -11.81 -2.50
C SER A 12 36.67 -10.95 -2.79
N LEU A 13 35.72 -10.91 -1.84
CA LEU A 13 34.50 -10.09 -1.98
C LEU A 13 34.82 -8.60 -2.17
N LEU A 14 35.86 -8.11 -1.50
CA LEU A 14 36.35 -6.74 -1.62
C LEU A 14 36.91 -6.48 -3.03
N GLY A 15 37.76 -7.38 -3.54
CA GLY A 15 38.32 -7.28 -4.90
C GLY A 15 37.24 -7.27 -5.99
N ARG A 16 36.19 -8.09 -5.84
CA ARG A 16 35.04 -8.09 -6.77
C ARG A 16 34.26 -6.79 -6.73
N VAL A 17 34.02 -6.22 -5.55
CA VAL A 17 33.33 -4.93 -5.40
C VAL A 17 34.13 -3.82 -6.08
N LEU A 18 35.44 -3.77 -5.86
CA LEU A 18 36.32 -2.76 -6.46
C LEU A 18 36.36 -2.88 -8.00
N ARG A 19 36.59 -4.09 -8.54
CA ARG A 19 36.60 -4.34 -9.99
C ARG A 19 35.30 -3.89 -10.66
N MET A 20 34.14 -4.26 -10.09
CA MET A 20 32.85 -3.83 -10.63
C MET A 20 32.64 -2.31 -10.51
N SER A 21 33.14 -1.67 -9.45
CA SER A 21 33.06 -0.21 -9.33
C SER A 21 33.89 0.52 -10.38
N PHE A 22 35.10 0.05 -10.68
CA PHE A 22 35.91 0.62 -11.76
C PHE A 22 35.25 0.41 -13.13
N GLN A 23 34.69 -0.77 -13.37
CA GLN A 23 33.94 -1.06 -14.59
C GLN A 23 32.70 -0.16 -14.73
N LEU A 24 31.98 0.08 -13.63
CA LEU A 24 30.86 1.04 -13.60
C LEU A 24 31.31 2.47 -13.88
N TRP A 25 32.47 2.89 -13.36
CA TRP A 25 33.03 4.21 -13.64
C TRP A 25 33.36 4.38 -15.12
N TYR A 26 33.98 3.37 -15.72
CA TYR A 26 34.27 3.32 -17.15
C TYR A 26 33.00 3.37 -18.01
N TYR A 27 32.01 2.53 -17.72
CA TYR A 27 30.75 2.54 -18.48
C TYR A 27 29.96 3.82 -18.29
N LYS A 28 29.99 4.45 -17.11
CA LYS A 28 29.39 5.76 -16.88
C LYS A 28 30.05 6.83 -17.75
N ALA A 29 31.38 6.81 -17.88
CA ALA A 29 32.11 7.73 -18.74
C ALA A 29 31.75 7.54 -20.22
N ILE A 30 31.57 6.29 -20.68
CA ILE A 30 31.11 6.00 -22.04
C ILE A 30 29.68 6.49 -22.25
N LEU A 31 28.75 6.19 -21.33
CA LEU A 31 27.35 6.62 -21.44
C LEU A 31 27.22 8.15 -21.41
N LYS A 32 28.13 8.87 -20.75
CA LYS A 32 28.17 10.33 -20.81
C LYS A 32 28.50 10.84 -22.21
N LYS A 33 29.34 10.13 -22.96
CA LYS A 33 29.67 10.45 -24.36
C LYS A 33 28.61 9.94 -25.35
N TYR A 34 28.01 8.79 -25.07
CA TYR A 34 27.07 8.09 -25.96
C TYR A 34 25.81 7.62 -25.19
N PRO A 35 24.90 8.54 -24.82
CA PRO A 35 23.78 8.24 -23.92
C PRO A 35 22.74 7.28 -24.52
N ARG A 36 22.68 7.17 -25.86
CA ARG A 36 21.68 6.34 -26.57
C ARG A 36 22.05 4.87 -26.72
N THR A 37 23.16 4.43 -26.13
CA THR A 37 23.59 3.03 -26.18
C THR A 37 22.77 2.17 -25.19
N LEU A 38 21.53 1.85 -25.57
CA LEU A 38 20.58 1.02 -24.80
C LEU A 38 21.17 -0.28 -24.20
N PRO A 39 21.96 -1.10 -24.94
CA PRO A 39 22.53 -2.31 -24.35
C PRO A 39 23.54 -2.01 -23.24
N LEU A 40 24.37 -0.98 -23.41
CA LEU A 40 25.32 -0.55 -22.40
C LEU A 40 24.60 -0.05 -21.14
N ARG A 41 23.48 0.67 -21.32
CA ARG A 41 22.62 1.11 -20.22
C ARG A 41 22.11 -0.09 -19.39
N GLY A 42 21.52 -1.10 -20.03
CA GLY A 42 21.04 -2.30 -19.34
C GLY A 42 22.16 -3.06 -18.60
N ILE A 43 23.34 -3.17 -19.24
CA ILE A 43 24.53 -3.77 -18.62
C ILE A 43 24.94 -2.97 -17.37
N THR A 44 25.01 -1.64 -17.46
CA THR A 44 25.35 -0.80 -16.31
C THR A 44 24.37 -0.93 -15.15
N GLU A 45 23.07 -0.92 -15.42
CA GLU A 45 22.03 -1.08 -14.39
C GLU A 45 22.17 -2.43 -13.67
N SER A 46 22.36 -3.51 -14.43
CA SER A 46 22.58 -4.85 -13.87
C SER A 46 23.85 -4.93 -13.02
N LEU A 47 24.92 -4.24 -13.44
CA LEU A 47 26.20 -4.19 -12.74
C LEU A 47 26.12 -3.38 -11.45
N VAL A 48 25.35 -2.27 -11.43
CA VAL A 48 25.04 -1.50 -10.21
C VAL A 48 24.31 -2.38 -9.20
N GLN A 49 23.27 -3.10 -9.64
CA GLN A 49 22.51 -4.00 -8.76
C GLN A 49 23.37 -5.15 -8.22
N ARG A 50 24.25 -5.72 -9.06
CA ARG A 50 25.20 -6.77 -8.64
C ARG A 50 26.20 -6.24 -7.62
N ARG A 51 26.77 -5.06 -7.84
CA ARG A 51 27.64 -4.37 -6.88
C ARG A 51 26.95 -4.15 -5.54
N MET A 52 25.71 -3.68 -5.56
CA MET A 52 24.95 -3.47 -4.33
C MET A 52 24.75 -4.77 -3.54
N ARG A 53 24.44 -5.88 -4.21
CA ARG A 53 24.34 -7.19 -3.55
C ARG A 53 25.67 -7.62 -2.91
N LEU A 54 26.79 -7.40 -3.59
CA LEU A 54 28.11 -7.71 -3.03
C LEU A 54 28.50 -6.80 -1.87
N LEU A 55 28.16 -5.50 -1.93
CA LEU A 55 28.39 -4.56 -0.82
C LEU A 55 27.58 -4.96 0.43
N ARG A 56 26.31 -5.38 0.27
CA ARG A 56 25.51 -5.89 1.39
C ARG A 56 26.11 -7.16 1.99
N ARG A 57 26.59 -8.06 1.14
CA ARG A 57 27.28 -9.28 1.58
C ARG A 57 28.61 -8.97 2.28
N LEU A 58 29.37 -8.03 1.76
CA LEU A 58 30.63 -7.58 2.35
C LEU A 58 30.38 -6.94 3.72
N ARG A 59 29.33 -6.13 3.85
CA ARG A 59 28.89 -5.58 5.15
C ARG A 59 28.58 -6.68 6.17
N ALA A 60 27.88 -7.74 5.75
CA ALA A 60 27.52 -8.83 6.66
C ALA A 60 28.73 -9.69 7.10
N LEU A 61 29.72 -9.88 6.23
CA LEU A 61 30.83 -10.81 6.46
C LEU A 61 32.12 -10.14 6.93
N ASN A 62 32.39 -8.92 6.48
CA ASN A 62 33.63 -8.20 6.77
C ASN A 62 33.39 -6.69 6.80
N MET A 63 33.08 -6.18 8.00
CA MET A 63 32.82 -4.75 8.23
C MET A 63 34.03 -3.85 7.99
N THR A 64 35.26 -4.33 8.22
CA THR A 64 36.47 -3.52 8.00
C THR A 64 36.74 -3.35 6.51
N GLY A 65 36.64 -4.43 5.73
CA GLY A 65 36.72 -4.39 4.27
C GLY A 65 35.59 -3.57 3.65
N TYR A 66 34.40 -3.58 4.27
CA TYR A 66 33.28 -2.75 3.86
C TYR A 66 33.54 -1.24 4.05
N LYS A 67 34.05 -0.83 5.21
CA LYS A 67 34.43 0.58 5.47
C LYS A 67 35.50 1.06 4.49
N LYS A 68 36.57 0.26 4.32
CA LYS A 68 37.63 0.52 3.32
C LYS A 68 37.06 0.68 1.90
N ALA A 69 36.11 -0.19 1.50
CA ALA A 69 35.48 -0.10 0.19
C ALA A 69 34.67 1.19 0.03
N ILE A 70 33.93 1.61 1.06
CA ILE A 70 33.14 2.84 1.03
C ILE A 70 34.05 4.07 0.91
N GLU A 71 35.10 4.12 1.73
CA GLU A 71 36.08 5.21 1.75
C GLU A 71 36.75 5.37 0.37
N VAL A 72 37.27 4.26 -0.18
CA VAL A 72 37.97 4.27 -1.48
C VAL A 72 37.04 4.62 -2.63
N LEU A 73 35.79 4.13 -2.59
CA LEU A 73 34.82 4.36 -3.66
C LEU A 73 34.05 5.68 -3.51
N GLN A 74 34.25 6.42 -2.41
CA GLN A 74 33.53 7.64 -2.07
C GLN A 74 32.00 7.48 -2.20
N ILE A 75 31.47 6.31 -1.80
CA ILE A 75 30.03 6.05 -1.87
C ILE A 75 29.40 6.61 -0.60
N SER A 76 28.73 7.76 -0.72
CA SER A 76 28.22 8.52 0.43
C SER A 76 27.18 7.79 1.29
N ASP A 77 26.43 6.82 0.74
CA ASP A 77 25.37 6.15 1.48
C ASP A 77 25.20 4.65 1.18
N VAL A 78 25.09 3.88 2.26
CA VAL A 78 24.74 2.45 2.29
C VAL A 78 23.28 2.20 1.90
N LYS A 79 22.44 3.23 1.97
CA LYS A 79 21.04 3.19 1.57
C LYS A 79 20.90 3.82 0.19
N HIS A 80 20.63 3.00 -0.81
CA HIS A 80 20.19 3.51 -2.12
C HIS A 80 18.80 4.16 -1.97
N THR A 81 18.77 5.48 -1.83
CA THR A 81 17.69 6.31 -2.38
C THR A 81 18.22 7.26 -3.45
N GLY A 82 19.53 7.52 -3.51
CA GLY A 82 20.15 8.11 -4.69
C GLY A 82 20.22 7.08 -5.81
N SER A 83 19.34 7.20 -6.81
CA SER A 83 19.47 6.49 -8.07
C SER A 83 20.87 6.72 -8.63
N PHE A 84 21.52 5.67 -9.12
CA PHE A 84 22.68 5.85 -9.99
C PHE A 84 22.16 6.55 -11.24
N ASN A 85 22.20 7.88 -11.24
CA ASN A 85 21.68 8.70 -12.32
C ASN A 85 22.59 8.47 -13.53
N LEU A 86 22.14 7.56 -14.37
CA LEU A 86 22.67 7.44 -15.73
C LEU A 86 22.42 8.78 -16.41
N PRO A 87 23.36 9.26 -17.23
CA PRO A 87 23.13 10.47 -18.00
C PRO A 87 21.94 10.21 -18.93
N THR A 88 20.84 10.89 -18.66
CA THR A 88 19.63 10.79 -19.45
C THR A 88 19.43 12.09 -20.24
N ASP A 89 18.80 11.99 -21.41
CA ASP A 89 18.42 13.17 -22.21
C ASP A 89 17.47 14.01 -21.37
N THR A 90 18.01 15.09 -20.79
CA THR A 90 17.45 15.75 -19.60
C THR A 90 16.07 16.36 -19.83
N GLU A 91 15.70 16.68 -21.06
CA GLU A 91 14.41 17.33 -21.32
C GLU A 91 13.24 16.36 -21.38
N GLN A 92 13.41 15.20 -22.03
CA GLN A 92 12.31 14.25 -22.20
C GLN A 92 11.93 13.58 -20.88
N GLU A 93 12.92 13.29 -20.04
CA GLU A 93 12.66 12.69 -18.72
C GLU A 93 12.05 13.71 -17.77
N LYS A 94 12.51 14.97 -17.75
CA LYS A 94 11.85 16.06 -17.01
C LYS A 94 10.39 16.23 -17.43
N ARG A 95 10.10 16.19 -18.75
CA ARG A 95 8.71 16.24 -19.24
C ARG A 95 7.88 15.06 -18.72
N LYS A 96 8.44 13.85 -18.70
CA LYS A 96 7.74 12.66 -18.18
C LYS A 96 7.52 12.72 -16.66
N GLU A 97 8.48 13.24 -15.91
CA GLU A 97 8.35 13.45 -14.46
C GLU A 97 7.27 14.48 -14.15
N ASN A 98 7.31 15.64 -14.81
CA ASN A 98 6.28 16.67 -14.65
C ASN A 98 4.88 16.13 -14.96
N VAL A 99 4.71 15.39 -16.06
CA VAL A 99 3.42 14.77 -16.41
C VAL A 99 2.96 13.76 -15.34
N LYS A 100 3.88 12.97 -14.78
CA LYS A 100 3.55 12.04 -13.68
C LYS A 100 3.12 12.77 -12.43
N GLU A 101 3.81 13.86 -12.07
CA GLU A 101 3.48 14.69 -10.92
C GLU A 101 2.11 15.37 -11.11
N GLU A 102 1.84 15.94 -12.27
CA GLU A 102 0.53 16.52 -12.61
C GLU A 102 -0.60 15.48 -12.54
N CYS A 103 -0.38 14.29 -13.10
CA CYS A 103 -1.34 13.18 -13.01
C CYS A 103 -1.59 12.77 -11.55
N TYR A 104 -0.53 12.72 -10.74
CA TYR A 104 -0.63 12.40 -9.33
C TYR A 104 -1.43 13.47 -8.55
N GLN A 105 -1.13 14.76 -8.78
CA GLN A 105 -1.87 15.86 -8.18
C GLN A 105 -3.35 15.86 -8.59
N ARG A 106 -3.67 15.60 -9.88
CA ARG A 106 -5.05 15.44 -10.36
C ARG A 106 -5.78 14.26 -9.69
N ARG A 107 -5.08 13.16 -9.42
CA ARG A 107 -5.66 12.02 -8.71
C ARG A 107 -5.97 12.38 -7.26
N LEU A 108 -5.05 13.08 -6.58
CA LEU A 108 -5.26 13.55 -5.21
C LEU A 108 -6.43 14.54 -5.12
N SER A 109 -6.55 15.48 -6.06
CA SER A 109 -7.65 16.44 -6.06
C SER A 109 -9.02 15.77 -6.27
N LYS A 110 -9.11 14.79 -7.19
CA LYS A 110 -10.31 13.97 -7.35
C LYS A 110 -10.66 13.19 -6.08
N LEU A 111 -9.67 12.59 -5.42
CA LEU A 111 -9.88 11.89 -4.14
C LEU A 111 -10.39 12.84 -3.05
N ALA A 112 -9.83 14.05 -2.96
CA ALA A 112 -10.28 15.06 -2.01
C ALA A 112 -11.73 15.50 -2.29
N GLN A 113 -12.11 15.69 -3.56
CA GLN A 113 -13.49 15.99 -3.96
C GLN A 113 -14.44 14.86 -3.56
N LEU A 114 -14.09 13.60 -3.83
CA LEU A 114 -14.91 12.44 -3.45
C LEU A 114 -15.07 12.34 -1.93
N LYS A 115 -14.00 12.59 -1.16
CA LYS A 115 -14.08 12.62 0.31
C LYS A 115 -15.04 13.70 0.81
N ARG A 116 -14.99 14.91 0.25
CA ARG A 116 -15.93 15.99 0.60
C ARG A 116 -17.36 15.64 0.23
N ALA A 117 -17.60 15.12 -0.97
CA ALA A 117 -18.93 14.70 -1.41
C ALA A 117 -19.49 13.59 -0.53
N LEU A 118 -18.66 12.64 -0.09
CA LEU A 118 -19.06 11.59 0.84
C LEU A 118 -19.42 12.19 2.21
N ALA A 119 -18.62 13.13 2.73
CA ALA A 119 -18.92 13.79 4.00
C ALA A 119 -20.28 14.52 3.97
N ILE A 120 -20.55 15.28 2.91
CA ILE A 120 -21.85 15.97 2.72
C ILE A 120 -22.98 14.96 2.64
N LYS A 121 -22.88 13.93 1.80
CA LYS A 121 -23.91 12.88 1.68
C LYS A 121 -24.12 12.11 2.98
N LYS A 122 -23.09 11.96 3.79
CA LYS A 122 -23.18 11.32 5.11
C LYS A 122 -23.99 12.20 6.07
N GLU A 123 -23.74 13.50 6.11
CA GLU A 123 -24.53 14.46 6.90
C GLU A 123 -25.99 14.53 6.43
N GLU A 124 -26.22 14.59 5.12
CA GLU A 124 -27.57 14.53 4.52
C GLU A 124 -28.29 13.24 4.88
N PHE A 125 -27.60 12.10 4.84
CA PHE A 125 -28.18 10.82 5.24
C PHE A 125 -28.58 10.81 6.72
N TYR A 126 -27.73 11.31 7.62
CA TYR A 126 -28.07 11.35 9.05
C TYR A 126 -29.16 12.36 9.37
N SER A 127 -29.22 13.51 8.70
CA SER A 127 -30.30 14.47 8.89
C SER A 127 -31.64 13.91 8.41
N GLN A 128 -31.67 13.26 7.24
CA GLN A 128 -32.85 12.53 6.76
C GLN A 128 -33.27 11.45 7.76
N LYS A 129 -32.34 10.62 8.24
CA LYS A 129 -32.65 9.57 9.22
C LYS A 129 -33.12 10.14 10.56
N ALA A 130 -32.57 11.26 11.02
CA ALA A 130 -33.04 11.94 12.23
C ALA A 130 -34.49 12.42 12.07
N THR A 131 -34.84 12.99 10.92
CA THR A 131 -36.24 13.40 10.67
C THR A 131 -37.20 12.22 10.60
N GLU A 132 -36.82 11.11 9.95
CA GLU A 132 -37.60 9.87 9.94
C GLU A 132 -37.78 9.30 11.35
N LEU A 133 -36.72 9.29 12.16
CA LEU A 133 -36.76 8.79 13.54
C LEU A 133 -37.66 9.66 14.42
N ASN A 134 -37.57 10.98 14.31
CA ASN A 134 -38.45 11.90 15.03
C ASN A 134 -39.93 11.68 14.64
N ARG A 135 -40.22 11.45 13.34
CA ARG A 135 -41.57 11.08 12.89
C ARG A 135 -42.05 9.77 13.53
N LEU A 136 -41.20 8.76 13.64
CA LEU A 136 -41.56 7.50 14.30
C LEU A 136 -41.79 7.68 15.80
N VAL A 137 -41.01 8.52 16.48
CA VAL A 137 -41.22 8.89 17.89
C VAL A 137 -42.56 9.58 18.07
N ASP A 138 -42.89 10.55 17.21
CA ASP A 138 -44.16 11.26 17.27
C ASP A 138 -45.35 10.32 16.99
N LEU A 139 -45.22 9.38 16.04
CA LEU A 139 -46.24 8.35 15.77
C LEU A 139 -46.43 7.39 16.94
N LEU A 140 -45.34 6.94 17.58
CA LEU A 140 -45.43 6.07 18.76
C LEU A 140 -46.04 6.80 19.96
N ALA A 141 -45.66 8.06 20.18
CA ALA A 141 -46.27 8.89 21.20
C ALA A 141 -47.78 9.06 20.94
N GLN A 142 -48.21 9.24 19.69
CA GLN A 142 -49.63 9.30 19.32
C GLN A 142 -50.37 7.97 19.55
N LEU A 143 -49.73 6.83 19.27
CA LEU A 143 -50.31 5.51 19.51
C LEU A 143 -50.45 5.21 21.02
N ASP A 144 -49.44 5.54 21.82
CA ASP A 144 -49.49 5.40 23.27
C ASP A 144 -50.58 6.33 23.87
N CYS A 145 -50.67 7.59 23.40
CA CYS A 145 -51.77 8.50 23.77
C CYS A 145 -53.17 7.97 23.40
N SER A 146 -53.30 7.16 22.34
CA SER A 146 -54.60 6.58 21.94
C SER A 146 -55.05 5.42 22.83
N ALA A 147 -54.11 4.71 23.45
CA ALA A 147 -54.40 3.68 24.45
C ALA A 147 -54.79 4.31 25.79
N ASP A 148 -54.08 5.37 26.20
CA ASP A 148 -54.29 6.04 27.50
C ASP A 148 -55.42 7.08 27.46
N ALA A 149 -55.86 7.56 26.30
CA ALA A 149 -57.02 8.46 26.16
C ALA A 149 -58.36 7.81 26.58
N THR A 150 -58.40 6.50 26.83
CA THR A 150 -59.54 5.86 27.51
C THR A 150 -59.58 6.14 29.02
N LEU A 151 -58.50 6.70 29.58
CA LEU A 151 -58.34 7.04 31.01
C LEU A 151 -57.67 8.42 31.18
N ALA A 152 -58.50 9.45 31.16
CA ALA A 152 -58.28 10.77 31.76
C ALA A 152 -57.40 11.82 31.01
N THR A 153 -58.07 12.93 30.71
CA THR A 153 -57.55 14.28 30.50
C THR A 153 -56.52 14.68 31.57
N THR A 154 -55.28 14.99 31.18
CA THR A 154 -54.45 16.04 31.82
C THR A 154 -53.20 16.42 31.01
N SER A 155 -52.98 17.74 30.95
CA SER A 155 -51.72 18.50 30.91
C SER A 155 -50.65 18.26 29.83
N GLN A 156 -50.26 19.40 29.24
CA GLN A 156 -49.24 19.61 28.20
C GLN A 156 -47.80 19.16 28.62
N ASP A 157 -47.54 19.03 29.93
CA ASP A 157 -46.25 18.57 30.48
C ASP A 157 -45.98 17.08 30.21
N ASN A 158 -47.03 16.26 30.09
CA ASN A 158 -46.95 14.83 29.78
C ASN A 158 -46.37 14.56 28.37
N SER A 159 -46.43 15.53 27.46
CA SER A 159 -45.97 15.35 26.08
C SER A 159 -44.45 15.13 25.96
N SER A 160 -43.67 15.68 26.89
CA SER A 160 -42.20 15.53 26.89
C SER A 160 -41.76 14.19 27.46
N GLU A 161 -42.44 13.73 28.52
CA GLU A 161 -42.21 12.43 29.15
C GLU A 161 -42.64 11.28 28.23
N VAL A 162 -43.82 11.38 27.60
CA VAL A 162 -44.31 10.39 26.62
C VAL A 162 -43.36 10.26 25.42
N LYS A 163 -42.78 11.36 24.94
CA LYS A 163 -41.75 11.30 23.89
C LYS A 163 -40.47 10.61 24.37
N SER A 164 -40.07 10.82 25.63
CA SER A 164 -38.90 10.17 26.21
C SER A 164 -39.09 8.65 26.36
N GLU A 165 -40.30 8.22 26.71
CA GLU A 165 -40.67 6.81 26.80
C GLU A 165 -40.74 6.14 25.42
N ALA A 166 -41.33 6.82 24.43
CA ALA A 166 -41.35 6.36 23.04
C ALA A 166 -39.93 6.17 22.47
N VAL A 167 -39.00 7.08 22.81
CA VAL A 167 -37.57 6.94 22.46
C VAL A 167 -36.94 5.72 23.14
N ALA A 168 -37.26 5.46 24.42
CA ALA A 168 -36.74 4.29 25.13
C ALA A 168 -37.27 2.98 24.54
N LYS A 169 -38.56 2.91 24.19
CA LYS A 169 -39.19 1.77 23.50
C LYS A 169 -38.55 1.51 22.13
N LEU A 170 -38.30 2.56 21.33
CA LEU A 170 -37.61 2.44 20.05
C LEU A 170 -36.18 1.93 20.17
N LYS A 171 -35.42 2.43 21.16
CA LYS A 171 -34.06 1.93 21.42
C LYS A 171 -34.06 0.45 21.74
N ARG A 172 -34.99 -0.01 22.59
CA ARG A 172 -35.16 -1.42 22.94
C ARG A 172 -35.53 -2.28 21.73
N LEU A 173 -36.45 -1.82 20.87
CA LEU A 173 -36.78 -2.51 19.62
C LEU A 173 -35.59 -2.60 18.68
N LEU A 174 -34.80 -1.53 18.57
CA LEU A 174 -33.59 -1.52 17.75
C LEU A 174 -32.55 -2.51 18.27
N GLU A 175 -32.35 -2.60 19.58
CA GLU A 175 -31.46 -3.59 20.21
C GLU A 175 -31.90 -5.02 19.92
N LEU A 176 -33.22 -5.31 20.00
CA LEU A 176 -33.78 -6.63 19.67
C LEU A 176 -33.54 -6.99 18.19
N VAL A 177 -33.83 -6.07 17.26
CA VAL A 177 -33.60 -6.29 15.82
C VAL A 177 -32.11 -6.47 15.51
N VAL A 178 -31.23 -5.73 16.19
CA VAL A 178 -29.78 -5.91 16.04
C VAL A 178 -29.34 -7.27 16.56
N ALA A 179 -29.91 -7.73 17.69
CA ALA A 179 -29.62 -9.06 18.23
C ALA A 179 -30.09 -10.17 17.27
N GLU A 180 -31.31 -10.06 16.72
CA GLU A 180 -31.84 -11.00 15.71
C GLU A 180 -30.97 -11.04 14.45
N ARG A 181 -30.60 -9.88 13.89
CA ARG A 181 -29.74 -9.82 12.70
C ARG A 181 -28.31 -10.31 12.96
N ARG A 182 -27.80 -10.18 14.19
CA ARG A 182 -26.52 -10.78 14.58
C ARG A 182 -26.58 -12.30 14.58
N VAL A 183 -27.71 -12.89 14.97
CA VAL A 183 -27.94 -14.34 14.87
C VAL A 183 -28.04 -14.78 13.41
N ASP A 184 -28.70 -14.01 12.55
CA ASP A 184 -28.81 -14.33 11.11
C ASP A 184 -27.48 -14.15 10.35
N THR A 185 -26.64 -13.18 10.74
CA THR A 185 -25.31 -12.99 10.14
C THR A 185 -24.30 -14.05 10.59
N LEU A 186 -24.55 -14.72 11.71
CA LEU A 186 -23.84 -15.93 12.14
C LEU A 186 -24.36 -17.21 11.47
N ALA A 187 -25.49 -17.15 10.75
CA ALA A 187 -25.89 -18.25 9.89
C ALA A 187 -24.82 -18.42 8.80
N PRO A 188 -24.37 -19.66 8.51
CA PRO A 188 -23.33 -19.89 7.52
C PRO A 188 -23.76 -19.26 6.20
N THR A 189 -22.94 -18.33 5.70
CA THR A 189 -23.18 -17.62 4.45
C THR A 189 -23.37 -18.67 3.36
N ARG A 190 -24.52 -18.64 2.64
CA ARG A 190 -24.78 -19.56 1.52
C ARG A 190 -23.53 -19.62 0.64
N ALA A 191 -23.00 -20.82 0.43
CA ALA A 191 -21.69 -21.12 -0.16
C ALA A 191 -21.36 -20.44 -1.51
N GLY A 192 -22.33 -19.77 -2.15
CA GLY A 192 -22.13 -19.00 -3.38
C GLY A 192 -21.59 -17.58 -3.21
N ALA A 193 -21.76 -16.91 -2.05
CA ALA A 193 -21.41 -15.48 -1.92
C ALA A 193 -19.90 -15.19 -1.86
N LEU A 194 -19.08 -16.18 -1.51
CA LEU A 194 -17.62 -16.05 -1.36
C LEU A 194 -16.82 -16.85 -2.40
N TRP A 195 -17.47 -17.37 -3.44
CA TRP A 195 -16.81 -18.14 -4.50
C TRP A 195 -15.70 -17.36 -5.21
N TRP A 196 -15.81 -16.03 -5.26
CA TRP A 196 -14.77 -15.18 -5.81
C TRP A 196 -13.47 -15.24 -4.99
N TYR A 197 -13.57 -15.24 -3.66
CA TYR A 197 -12.40 -15.31 -2.77
C TYR A 197 -11.71 -16.66 -2.82
N SER A 198 -12.47 -17.76 -2.93
CA SER A 198 -11.87 -19.10 -3.09
C SER A 198 -11.17 -19.24 -4.44
N LYS A 199 -11.77 -18.72 -5.52
CA LYS A 199 -11.14 -18.70 -6.84
C LYS A 199 -9.87 -17.83 -6.86
N GLU A 200 -9.90 -16.68 -6.20
CA GLU A 200 -8.73 -15.80 -6.10
C GLU A 200 -7.60 -16.44 -5.29
N ALA A 201 -7.92 -17.15 -4.20
CA ALA A 201 -6.94 -17.88 -3.40
C ALA A 201 -6.21 -18.95 -4.23
N VAL A 202 -6.96 -19.75 -5.00
CA VAL A 202 -6.40 -20.76 -5.92
C VAL A 202 -5.50 -20.13 -6.98
N LEU A 203 -5.91 -18.99 -7.56
CA LEU A 203 -5.08 -18.27 -8.53
C LEU A 203 -3.78 -17.73 -7.92
N ARG A 204 -3.82 -17.23 -6.68
CA ARG A 204 -2.63 -16.77 -5.96
C ARG A 204 -1.66 -17.91 -5.67
N GLU A 205 -2.17 -19.08 -5.29
CA GLU A 205 -1.35 -20.29 -5.11
C GLU A 205 -0.68 -20.72 -6.41
N HIS A 206 -1.41 -20.74 -7.53
CA HIS A 206 -0.82 -21.05 -8.84
C HIS A 206 0.30 -20.07 -9.24
N VAL A 207 0.11 -18.77 -9.01
CA VAL A 207 1.15 -17.77 -9.27
C VAL A 207 2.38 -18.03 -8.40
N ASN A 208 2.20 -18.27 -7.11
CA ASN A 208 3.30 -18.56 -6.19
C ASN A 208 4.08 -19.83 -6.59
N ASN A 209 3.37 -20.90 -6.97
CA ASN A 209 3.99 -22.14 -7.44
C ASN A 209 4.79 -21.92 -8.73
N SER A 210 4.25 -21.14 -9.67
CA SER A 210 4.96 -20.83 -10.92
C SER A 210 6.26 -20.04 -10.69
N ILE A 211 6.28 -19.16 -9.69
CA ILE A 211 7.48 -18.41 -9.30
C ILE A 211 8.51 -19.37 -8.68
N ALA A 212 8.07 -20.21 -7.75
CA ALA A 212 8.93 -21.20 -7.10
C ALA A 212 9.53 -22.20 -8.09
N GLU A 213 8.77 -22.66 -9.09
CA GLU A 213 9.26 -23.53 -10.16
C GLU A 213 10.32 -22.86 -11.02
N ARG A 214 10.13 -21.60 -11.42
CA ARG A 214 11.15 -20.84 -12.17
C ARG A 214 12.43 -20.67 -11.37
N GLU A 215 12.33 -20.37 -10.08
CA GLU A 215 13.48 -20.27 -9.19
C GLU A 215 14.21 -21.62 -9.07
N ALA A 216 13.47 -22.72 -8.90
CA ALA A 216 14.02 -24.07 -8.87
C ALA A 216 14.71 -24.46 -10.18
N GLN A 217 14.12 -24.13 -11.33
CA GLN A 217 14.72 -24.35 -12.66
C GLN A 217 16.03 -23.55 -12.82
N HIS A 218 16.05 -22.27 -12.42
CA HIS A 218 17.26 -21.47 -12.44
C HIS A 218 18.36 -22.04 -11.54
N LEU A 219 18.01 -22.58 -10.36
CA LEU A 219 18.96 -23.25 -9.48
C LEU A 219 19.52 -24.54 -10.10
N ARG A 220 18.67 -25.36 -10.74
CA ARG A 220 19.10 -26.58 -11.46
C ARG A 220 20.03 -26.26 -12.62
N GLN A 221 19.72 -25.23 -13.42
CA GLN A 221 20.59 -24.78 -14.50
C GLN A 221 21.95 -24.28 -14.00
N ARG A 222 21.99 -23.62 -12.84
CA ARG A 222 23.26 -23.19 -12.21
C ARG A 222 24.09 -24.33 -11.67
N ARG A 223 23.48 -25.44 -11.25
CA ARG A 223 24.19 -26.63 -10.76
C ARG A 223 24.74 -27.52 -11.89
N ARG A 224 24.23 -27.37 -13.11
CA ARG A 224 24.70 -28.09 -14.31
C ARG A 224 25.84 -27.39 -15.05
N LYS A 225 26.20 -26.18 -14.63
CA LYS A 225 27.40 -25.46 -15.07
C LYS A 225 28.47 -25.57 -14.00
#